data_AF-A0A418JJ28-F1
#
_entry.id   AF-A0A418JJ28-F1
#
_cell.length_a   1.000
_cell.length_b   1.000
_cell.length_c   1.000
_cell.angle_alpha   90.00
_cell.angle_beta   90.00
_cell.angle_gamma   90.00
#
_symmetry.space_group_name_H-M   'P 1'
#
loop_
_entity.id
_entity.type
_entity.pdbx_description
1 polymer ?
#
loop_
_entity_poly.entity_id
_entity_poly.type
_entity_poly.pdbx_seq_one_letter_code
_entity_poly.pdbx_strand_id
1 'polypeptide(L)'
;IGEVKRVMSDLCGSDGELSSFILNNDSNSIIKDIFSLRDSMTWNEISDNIKHIPSHHIHLSTTPRMRVDVDGEINFETPITIDIHSQKITLLTVPDTNQNN
;
A
#
# COMPACT_ATOMS: atom_id res chain seq x y z
N ILE A 1 9.45 15.79 2.99
CA ILE A 1 10.02 14.64 2.23
C ILE A 1 10.15 13.44 3.18
N GLY A 2 9.94 13.64 4.49
CA GLY A 2 10.14 12.60 5.49
C GLY A 2 9.06 11.53 5.52
N GLU A 3 7.78 11.85 5.49
CA GLU A 3 6.78 10.90 6.01
C GLU A 3 6.11 9.98 4.97
N VAL A 4 5.95 10.36 3.70
CA VAL A 4 5.57 9.37 2.65
C VAL A 4 6.72 8.57 2.12
N LYS A 5 7.91 9.16 2.16
CA LYS A 5 9.10 8.33 2.18
C LYS A 5 8.95 7.35 3.34
N ARG A 6 8.76 7.76 4.59
CA ARG A 6 8.60 6.84 5.74
C ARG A 6 7.55 5.74 5.54
N VAL A 7 6.31 6.06 5.12
CA VAL A 7 5.24 5.06 4.90
C VAL A 7 5.58 4.08 3.77
N MET A 8 6.15 4.54 2.65
CA MET A 8 6.59 3.65 1.55
C MET A 8 7.97 3.02 1.78
N SER A 9 8.74 3.58 2.70
CA SER A 9 10.09 3.18 3.10
C SER A 9 10.06 2.09 4.17
N ASP A 10 8.92 1.96 4.85
CA ASP A 10 8.62 0.84 5.75
C ASP A 10 7.97 -0.34 5.00
N LEU A 11 7.66 -0.19 3.69
CA LEU A 11 7.17 -1.31 2.88
C LEU A 11 8.31 -2.28 2.58
N CYS A 12 8.12 -3.54 2.94
CA CYS A 12 9.05 -4.60 2.63
C CYS A 12 8.31 -5.70 1.85
N GLY A 13 8.82 -6.08 0.67
CA GLY A 13 8.20 -7.15 -0.13
C GLY A 13 8.39 -8.56 0.43
N SER A 14 9.14 -8.71 1.52
CA SER A 14 9.56 -10.00 2.07
C SER A 14 9.30 -10.17 3.58
N ASP A 15 8.68 -9.18 4.23
CA ASP A 15 8.34 -9.24 5.66
C ASP A 15 7.14 -10.16 5.96
N GLY A 16 6.38 -10.55 4.92
CA GLY A 16 5.22 -11.43 5.04
C GLY A 16 3.93 -10.69 5.37
N GLU A 17 3.92 -9.36 5.35
CA GLU A 17 2.74 -8.53 5.63
C GLU A 17 2.30 -7.76 4.38
N LEU A 18 0.98 -7.62 4.23
CA LEU A 18 0.39 -6.69 3.26
C LEU A 18 -0.01 -5.40 3.96
N SER A 19 0.63 -4.32 3.54
CA SER A 19 0.28 -2.96 3.93
C SER A 19 -0.96 -2.47 3.20
N SER A 20 -2.05 -2.28 3.94
CA SER A 20 -3.31 -1.76 3.42
C SER A 20 -3.51 -0.30 3.78
N PHE A 21 -3.94 0.51 2.81
CA PHE A 21 -4.23 1.93 3.00
C PHE A 21 -5.68 2.23 2.63
N ILE A 22 -6.45 2.79 3.57
CA ILE A 22 -7.86 3.16 3.36
C ILE A 22 -7.98 4.68 3.37
N LEU A 23 -8.57 5.23 2.30
CA LEU A 23 -8.87 6.66 2.15
C LEU A 23 -10.39 6.87 2.24
N ASN A 24 -10.83 7.82 3.06
CA ASN A 24 -12.26 8.13 3.22
C ASN A 24 -12.75 9.15 2.17
N ASN A 25 -14.06 9.20 1.90
CA ASN A 25 -14.65 10.00 0.80
C ASN A 25 -14.38 11.52 0.82
N ASP A 26 -14.08 12.10 1.98
CA ASP A 26 -13.70 13.52 2.09
C ASP A 26 -12.27 13.80 1.57
N SER A 27 -11.57 12.75 1.13
CA SER A 27 -10.17 12.77 0.68
C SER A 27 -9.99 13.02 -0.82
N ASN A 28 -11.02 13.49 -1.56
CA ASN A 28 -10.87 13.75 -2.99
C ASN A 28 -9.89 14.91 -3.31
N SER A 29 -9.80 15.91 -2.44
CA SER A 29 -8.71 16.90 -2.47
C SER A 29 -7.37 16.25 -2.15
N ILE A 30 -7.34 15.39 -1.14
CA ILE A 30 -6.15 14.66 -0.69
C ILE A 30 -5.57 13.79 -1.81
N ILE A 31 -6.37 13.05 -2.58
CA ILE A 31 -5.88 12.26 -3.71
C ILE A 31 -5.19 13.16 -4.74
N LYS A 32 -5.79 14.32 -5.07
CA LYS A 32 -5.16 15.29 -5.97
C LYS A 32 -3.86 15.82 -5.38
N ASP A 33 -3.81 16.09 -4.08
CA ASP A 33 -2.62 16.57 -3.40
C ASP A 33 -1.52 15.50 -3.38
N ILE A 34 -1.85 14.23 -3.09
CA ILE A 34 -0.93 13.07 -3.17
C ILE A 34 -0.28 12.98 -4.56
N PHE A 35 -1.07 13.04 -5.62
CA PHE A 35 -0.58 12.93 -6.99
C PHE A 35 0.09 14.23 -7.50
N SER A 36 -0.24 15.40 -6.92
CA SER A 36 0.34 16.69 -7.29
C SER A 36 1.62 17.02 -6.54
N LEU A 37 1.81 16.47 -5.34
CA LEU A 37 2.91 16.83 -4.45
C LEU A 37 4.15 15.99 -4.72
N ARG A 38 5.04 16.58 -5.51
CA ARG A 38 6.48 16.36 -5.41
C ARG A 38 7.11 16.95 -4.13
N ASP A 39 6.34 17.63 -3.26
CA ASP A 39 6.91 18.37 -2.11
C ASP A 39 6.21 18.12 -0.77
N SER A 40 6.88 17.31 0.02
CA SER A 40 7.21 17.45 1.45
C SER A 40 6.27 17.97 2.55
N MET A 41 5.41 18.96 2.32
CA MET A 41 4.88 19.82 3.40
C MET A 41 3.41 19.52 3.75
N THR A 42 2.67 18.83 2.88
CA THR A 42 1.22 18.61 3.00
C THR A 42 0.84 17.24 3.58
N TRP A 43 1.82 16.38 3.88
CA TRP A 43 1.57 14.99 4.31
C TRP A 43 1.05 14.84 5.75
N ASN A 44 1.38 15.77 6.64
CA ASN A 44 0.89 15.74 8.02
C ASN A 44 -0.65 15.90 8.07
N GLU A 45 -1.25 16.53 7.07
CA GLU A 45 -2.72 16.66 6.94
C GLU A 45 -3.35 15.42 6.28
N ILE A 46 -2.54 14.65 5.53
CA ILE A 46 -2.95 13.44 4.84
C ILE A 46 -2.93 12.23 5.79
N SER A 47 -1.98 12.17 6.73
CA SER A 47 -1.87 11.10 7.73
C SER A 47 -3.10 10.96 8.61
N ASP A 48 -3.82 12.05 8.88
CA ASP A 48 -5.04 12.00 9.69
C ASP A 48 -6.20 11.29 8.96
N ASN A 49 -6.14 11.21 7.63
CA ASN A 49 -7.20 10.69 6.77
C ASN A 49 -6.85 9.36 6.07
N ILE A 50 -5.61 8.87 6.23
CA ILE A 50 -5.18 7.58 5.71
C ILE A 50 -5.00 6.60 6.87
N LYS A 51 -5.77 5.52 6.86
CA LYS A 51 -5.57 4.40 7.79
C LYS A 51 -4.61 3.37 7.19
N HIS A 52 -3.46 3.17 7.82
CA HIS A 52 -2.54 2.07 7.50
C HIS A 52 -2.86 0.84 8.36
N ILE A 53 -2.97 -0.33 7.73
CA ILE A 53 -3.26 -1.61 8.39
C ILE A 53 -2.33 -2.69 7.82
N PRO A 54 -1.31 -3.16 8.57
CA PRO A 54 -0.56 -4.36 8.22
C PRO A 54 -1.42 -5.60 8.45
N SER A 55 -1.37 -6.57 7.54
CA SER A 55 -2.24 -7.75 7.61
C SER A 55 -1.68 -8.94 6.84
N HIS A 56 -2.03 -10.15 7.28
CA HIS A 56 -1.73 -11.40 6.57
C HIS A 56 -2.94 -11.98 5.83
N HIS A 57 -4.15 -11.54 6.24
CA HIS A 57 -5.43 -12.00 5.72
C HIS A 57 -6.39 -10.81 5.70
N ILE A 58 -7.00 -10.56 4.54
CA ILE A 58 -7.95 -9.47 4.34
C ILE A 58 -9.21 -10.02 3.69
N HIS A 59 -10.37 -9.65 4.23
CA HIS A 59 -11.66 -9.81 3.56
C HIS A 59 -12.21 -8.43 3.21
N LEU A 60 -12.47 -8.18 1.93
CA LEU A 60 -13.01 -6.93 1.42
C LEU A 60 -14.38 -7.15 0.80
N SER A 61 -15.39 -6.42 1.27
CA SER A 61 -16.75 -6.46 0.74
C SER A 61 -17.29 -5.04 0.57
N THR A 62 -17.96 -4.76 -0.55
CA THR A 62 -18.59 -3.46 -0.81
C THR A 62 -20.02 -3.63 -1.31
N THR A 63 -20.83 -2.59 -1.15
CA THR A 63 -22.15 -2.50 -1.77
C THR A 63 -22.29 -1.12 -2.42
N PRO A 64 -22.40 -1.01 -3.75
CA PRO A 64 -22.41 -2.10 -4.74
C PRO A 64 -21.06 -2.81 -4.84
N ARG A 65 -21.03 -3.97 -5.54
CA ARG A 65 -19.78 -4.66 -5.87
C ARG A 65 -18.87 -3.72 -6.65
N MET A 66 -17.58 -3.75 -6.33
CA MET A 66 -16.56 -2.92 -6.96
C MET A 66 -15.54 -3.80 -7.65
N ARG A 67 -15.02 -3.32 -8.78
CA ARG A 67 -13.95 -3.97 -9.53
C ARG A 67 -12.64 -3.80 -8.78
N VAL A 68 -11.78 -4.82 -8.84
CA VAL A 68 -10.46 -4.84 -8.22
C VAL A 68 -9.41 -4.96 -9.32
N ASP A 69 -8.45 -4.04 -9.31
CA ASP A 69 -7.28 -4.03 -10.19
C ASP A 69 -6.10 -4.68 -9.44
N VAL A 70 -5.45 -5.65 -10.07
CA VAL A 70 -4.28 -6.36 -9.55
C VAL A 70 -3.21 -6.34 -10.64
N ASP A 71 -2.06 -5.76 -10.33
CA ASP A 71 -0.90 -5.65 -11.23
C ASP A 71 -1.21 -5.02 -12.62
N GLY A 72 -2.25 -4.18 -12.70
CA GLY A 72 -2.68 -3.50 -13.93
C GLY A 72 -3.79 -4.23 -14.69
N GLU A 73 -4.30 -5.34 -14.16
CA GLU A 73 -5.35 -6.15 -14.76
C GLU A 73 -6.59 -6.18 -13.87
N ILE A 74 -7.78 -6.04 -14.47
CA ILE A 74 -9.05 -6.01 -13.73
C ILE A 74 -9.77 -7.35 -13.89
N ASN A 75 -9.38 -8.33 -13.07
CA ASN A 75 -9.90 -9.70 -13.13
C ASN A 75 -10.84 -10.07 -11.98
N PHE A 76 -10.96 -9.21 -10.96
CA PHE A 76 -11.71 -9.53 -9.74
C PHE A 76 -12.76 -8.47 -9.39
N GLU A 77 -13.72 -8.86 -8.55
CA GLU A 77 -14.72 -7.98 -7.97
C GLU A 77 -14.94 -8.33 -6.49
N THR A 78 -15.41 -7.36 -5.70
CA THR A 78 -15.80 -7.62 -4.31
C THR A 78 -17.09 -8.45 -4.23
N PRO A 79 -17.25 -9.34 -3.23
CA PRO A 79 -16.32 -9.59 -2.14
C PRO A 79 -15.11 -10.43 -2.56
N ILE A 80 -13.94 -10.09 -2.02
CA ILE A 80 -12.68 -10.81 -2.25
C ILE A 80 -11.97 -11.09 -0.92
N THR A 81 -11.23 -12.19 -0.90
CA THR A 81 -10.32 -12.53 0.21
C THR A 81 -8.90 -12.55 -0.32
N ILE A 82 -7.98 -11.92 0.41
CA ILE A 82 -6.57 -11.78 0.06
C ILE A 82 -5.76 -12.45 1.18
N ASP A 83 -4.94 -13.43 0.80
CA ASP A 83 -4.09 -14.20 1.69
C ASP A 83 -2.62 -14.00 1.32
N ILE A 84 -1.79 -13.67 2.30
CA ILE A 84 -0.36 -13.49 2.09
C ILE A 84 0.37 -14.80 2.34
N HIS A 85 1.07 -15.25 1.29
CA HIS A 85 1.92 -16.43 1.32
C HIS A 85 3.38 -16.02 1.36
N SER A 86 3.92 -15.86 2.57
CA SER A 86 5.29 -15.43 2.79
C SER A 86 6.30 -16.37 2.13
N GLN A 87 7.32 -15.78 1.49
CA GLN A 87 8.47 -16.50 0.90
C GLN A 87 8.07 -17.57 -0.15
N LYS A 88 6.95 -17.37 -0.86
CA LYS A 88 6.47 -18.35 -1.84
C LYS A 88 7.31 -18.40 -3.13
N ILE A 89 8.03 -17.33 -3.43
CA ILE A 89 8.81 -17.16 -4.66
C ILE A 89 10.23 -16.72 -4.28
N THR A 90 11.23 -17.31 -4.94
CA THR A 90 12.63 -16.88 -4.84
C THR A 90 12.96 -16.00 -6.05
N LEU A 91 13.38 -14.77 -5.78
CA LEU A 91 13.80 -13.82 -6.80
C LEU A 91 15.33 -13.69 -6.77
N LEU A 92 15.94 -13.57 -7.95
CA LEU A 92 17.33 -13.16 -8.05
C LEU A 92 17.41 -11.66 -7.72
N THR A 93 18.08 -11.32 -6.63
CA THR A 93 18.28 -9.93 -6.22
C THR A 93 19.74 -9.54 -6.32
N VAL A 94 20.01 -8.24 -6.45
CA VAL A 94 21.34 -7.72 -6.16
C VAL A 94 21.61 -7.86 -4.66
N PRO A 95 22.82 -8.29 -4.24
CA PRO A 95 23.15 -8.35 -2.83
C PRO A 95 23.13 -6.93 -2.23
N ASP A 96 22.66 -6.82 -0.99
CA ASP A 96 22.68 -5.56 -0.26
C ASP A 96 24.14 -5.12 -0.05
N THR A 97 24.51 -3.97 -0.61
CA THR A 97 25.88 -3.43 -0.58
C THR A 97 26.38 -3.05 0.83
N ASN A 98 25.62 -3.36 1.89
CA ASN A 98 25.89 -2.98 3.28
C ASN A 98 26.28 -4.16 4.20
N GLN A 99 26.83 -5.26 3.65
CA GLN A 99 27.36 -6.39 4.45
C GLN A 99 28.86 -6.67 4.23
N ASN A 100 29.70 -5.65 4.22
CA ASN A 100 31.16 -5.82 4.33
C ASN A 100 31.72 -4.92 5.44
N ASN A 101 31.96 -5.51 6.62
CA ASN A 101 32.96 -5.05 7.59
C ASN A 101 34.26 -5.82 7.32
#